data_AF-A0A2N2PE05-F1
#
_entry.id   AF-A0A2N2PE05-F1
#
_cell.length_a   1.000
_cell.length_b   1.000
_cell.length_c   1.000
_cell.angle_alpha   90.00
_cell.angle_beta   90.00
_cell.angle_gamma   90.00
#
_symmetry.space_group_name_H-M   'P 1'
#
loop_
_entity.id
_entity.type
_entity.pdbx_description
1 polymer ?
#
loop_
_entity_poly.entity_id
_entity_poly.type
_entity_poly.pdbx_seq_one_letter_code
_entity_poly.pdbx_strand_id
1 'polypeptide(L)'
;MRRQLLIAFIFIILLSGMAPYETSVEDGTCLRAYGQNPQEIPTWLRSDTPEADLATSKRYELLASQLLKNGIVDGSACPGTGLNADGSANGCGIENAQAAVIVWQNQYDHLIWETSQRNGLSPVVLKAVMAVESQFWPGADWHTGEVGFGQMTEMGADLVLTWRFALYQDVCRQVFDAATCTRSYIFQDEQTQRLLRGQVLKNIDATCPTCVHGIDQQKAEAAVSLLAETIQASCAQSARLISGITGHAPAAVMDYEDFWRFVLANYHSGAGCMSAALHQSKNSLAWPAIAASLPSGCWSGAVYVRRIETQIIR
;
A
#
# COMPACT_ATOMS: atom_id res chain seq x y z
N MET A 1 48.64 41.19 28.63
CA MET A 1 47.19 40.87 28.70
C MET A 1 46.68 40.62 27.28
N ARG A 2 46.48 39.35 26.90
CA ARG A 2 45.99 38.92 25.58
C ARG A 2 44.47 39.16 25.51
N ARG A 3 44.00 39.97 24.55
CA ARG A 3 42.58 40.03 24.18
C ARG A 3 42.27 38.84 23.27
N GLN A 4 41.45 37.92 23.76
CA GLN A 4 40.90 36.82 22.99
C GLN A 4 39.79 37.36 22.08
N LEU A 5 39.95 37.24 20.76
CA LEU A 5 38.83 37.35 19.82
C LEU A 5 38.17 35.98 19.71
N LEU A 6 36.90 35.89 20.15
CA LEU A 6 36.03 34.75 19.89
C LEU A 6 35.77 34.65 18.38
N ILE A 7 36.11 33.50 17.80
CA ILE A 7 35.68 33.11 16.46
C ILE A 7 34.29 32.49 16.61
N ALA A 8 33.26 33.16 16.12
CA ALA A 8 31.92 32.60 16.02
C ALA A 8 31.88 31.62 14.83
N PHE A 9 31.87 30.32 15.12
CA PHE A 9 31.59 29.29 14.14
C PHE A 9 30.09 29.29 13.83
N ILE A 10 29.71 29.88 12.70
CA ILE A 10 28.37 29.76 12.14
C ILE A 10 28.29 28.36 11.51
N PHE A 11 27.67 27.41 12.23
CA PHE A 11 27.26 26.13 11.66
C PHE A 11 26.07 26.38 10.73
N ILE A 12 26.34 26.48 9.44
CA ILE A 12 25.30 26.41 8.41
C ILE A 12 24.85 24.94 8.37
N ILE A 13 23.73 24.64 9.03
CA ILE A 13 23.02 23.39 8.82
C ILE A 13 22.44 23.47 7.41
N LEU A 14 23.14 22.83 6.45
CA LEU A 14 22.56 22.50 5.16
C LEU A 14 21.38 21.57 5.43
N LEU A 15 20.17 22.13 5.45
CA LEU A 15 18.95 21.36 5.21
C LEU A 15 19.05 20.84 3.78
N SER A 16 19.70 19.69 3.62
CA SER A 16 19.51 18.85 2.46
C SER A 16 18.04 18.45 2.46
N GLY A 17 17.22 19.19 1.72
CA GLY A 17 15.91 18.69 1.31
C GLY A 17 16.15 17.34 0.68
N MET A 18 15.59 16.29 1.28
CA MET A 18 15.60 14.97 0.66
C MET A 18 14.92 15.15 -0.71
N ALA A 19 15.62 14.75 -1.77
CA ALA A 19 15.01 14.72 -3.09
C ALA A 19 13.72 13.88 -3.04
N PRO A 20 12.71 14.19 -3.88
CA PRO A 20 11.53 13.34 -4.02
C PRO A 20 11.93 11.87 -4.12
N TYR A 21 11.29 11.01 -3.32
CA TYR A 21 11.43 9.57 -3.50
C TYR A 21 10.68 9.18 -4.77
N GLU A 22 11.40 9.13 -5.89
CA GLU A 22 10.94 8.52 -7.13
C GLU A 22 11.32 7.04 -7.10
N THR A 23 10.32 6.16 -7.06
CA THR A 23 10.53 4.72 -7.24
C THR A 23 10.83 4.44 -8.71
N SER A 24 11.94 3.76 -9.01
CA SER A 24 12.09 3.17 -10.35
C SER A 24 10.98 2.14 -10.57
N VAL A 25 10.22 2.31 -11.65
CA VAL A 25 9.19 1.34 -12.05
C VAL A 25 9.91 0.12 -12.59
N GLU A 26 9.87 -1.00 -11.86
CA GLU A 26 10.38 -2.26 -12.36
C GLU A 26 9.34 -2.92 -13.28
N ASP A 27 9.78 -3.39 -14.44
CA ASP A 27 8.94 -4.18 -15.34
C ASP A 27 8.54 -5.47 -14.62
N GLY A 28 7.36 -5.48 -14.01
CA GLY A 28 6.74 -6.65 -13.43
C GLY A 28 5.26 -6.41 -13.44
N THR A 29 4.52 -7.18 -14.25
CA THR A 29 3.07 -7.12 -14.32
C THR A 29 2.48 -8.36 -13.67
N CYS A 30 1.34 -8.20 -13.00
CA CYS A 30 0.55 -9.34 -12.52
C CYS A 30 0.12 -10.29 -13.64
N LEU A 31 -0.04 -9.76 -14.86
CA LEU A 31 -0.26 -10.55 -16.06
C LEU A 31 0.92 -11.47 -16.40
N ARG A 32 2.16 -10.96 -16.29
CA ARG A 32 3.37 -11.78 -16.47
C ARG A 32 3.51 -12.83 -15.37
N ALA A 33 3.19 -12.47 -14.13
CA ALA A 33 3.18 -13.41 -13.01
C ALA A 33 2.13 -14.52 -13.20
N TYR A 34 0.97 -14.18 -13.76
CA TYR A 34 -0.06 -15.15 -14.12
C TYR A 34 0.41 -16.15 -15.20
N GLY A 35 1.21 -15.67 -16.16
CA GLY A 35 1.93 -16.52 -17.11
C GLY A 35 1.27 -16.72 -18.48
N GLN A 36 0.11 -16.10 -18.72
CA GLN A 36 -0.55 -16.08 -20.03
C GLN A 36 -1.48 -14.86 -20.15
N ASN A 37 -1.77 -14.42 -21.38
CA ASN A 37 -2.87 -13.49 -21.63
C ASN A 37 -4.23 -14.19 -21.44
N PRO A 38 -5.06 -13.79 -20.46
CA PRO A 38 -6.38 -14.37 -20.29
C PRO A 38 -7.29 -14.00 -21.45
N GLN A 39 -8.22 -14.90 -21.80
CA GLN A 39 -9.18 -14.65 -22.87
C GLN A 39 -10.21 -13.58 -22.50
N GLU A 40 -10.59 -13.53 -21.22
CA GLU A 40 -11.50 -12.54 -20.66
C GLU A 40 -10.86 -11.93 -19.40
N ILE A 41 -10.88 -10.61 -19.32
CA ILE A 41 -10.45 -9.86 -18.12
C ILE A 41 -11.70 -9.22 -17.52
N PRO A 42 -12.09 -9.62 -16.28
CA PRO A 42 -13.16 -8.97 -15.53
C PRO A 42 -12.95 -7.46 -15.49
N THR A 43 -14.02 -6.69 -15.61
CA THR A 43 -13.96 -5.22 -15.72
C THR A 43 -13.12 -4.58 -14.62
N TRP A 44 -13.21 -5.09 -13.40
CA TRP A 44 -12.47 -4.58 -12.24
C TRP A 44 -10.97 -4.88 -12.27
N LEU A 45 -10.52 -5.80 -13.13
CA LEU A 45 -9.12 -6.17 -13.32
C LEU A 45 -8.48 -5.52 -14.55
N ARG A 46 -9.24 -4.74 -15.32
CA ARG A 46 -8.72 -4.10 -16.52
C ARG A 46 -7.85 -2.90 -16.19
N SER A 47 -6.69 -2.84 -16.83
CA SER A 47 -5.77 -1.70 -16.75
C SER A 47 -6.20 -0.54 -17.64
N ASP A 48 -7.19 -0.69 -18.51
CA ASP A 48 -7.65 0.36 -19.44
C ASP A 48 -8.87 1.14 -18.92
N THR A 49 -9.18 1.01 -17.62
CA THR A 49 -10.28 1.78 -17.00
C THR A 49 -10.01 3.29 -17.12
N PRO A 50 -10.95 4.09 -17.66
CA PRO A 50 -10.80 5.54 -17.75
C PRO A 50 -10.62 6.20 -16.37
N GLU A 51 -9.81 7.26 -16.28
CA GLU A 51 -9.60 8.02 -15.04
C GLU A 51 -10.93 8.56 -14.47
N ALA A 52 -11.84 9.04 -15.33
CA ALA A 52 -13.15 9.53 -14.93
C ALA A 52 -14.02 8.46 -14.25
N ASP A 53 -13.74 7.17 -14.49
CA ASP A 53 -14.41 6.04 -13.86
C ASP A 53 -13.79 5.63 -12.51
N LEU A 54 -12.83 6.39 -11.98
CA LEU A 54 -12.31 6.15 -10.63
C LEU A 54 -13.11 6.88 -9.56
N ALA A 55 -13.74 8.01 -9.88
CA ALA A 55 -14.43 8.82 -8.88
C ALA A 55 -15.51 8.03 -8.12
N THR A 56 -15.53 8.18 -6.79
CA THR A 56 -16.50 7.55 -5.89
C THR A 56 -17.06 8.57 -4.89
N SER A 57 -18.23 8.27 -4.33
CA SER A 57 -18.86 9.08 -3.28
C SER A 57 -19.14 8.27 -2.02
N LYS A 58 -18.24 7.35 -1.68
CA LYS A 58 -18.42 6.43 -0.55
C LYS A 58 -18.30 7.16 0.77
N ARG A 59 -19.02 6.68 1.78
CA ARG A 59 -18.92 7.15 3.17
C ARG A 59 -17.74 6.42 3.83
N TYR A 60 -16.85 7.19 4.45
CA TYR A 60 -15.67 6.67 5.13
C TYR A 60 -15.58 7.28 6.52
N GLU A 61 -15.95 6.51 7.53
CA GLU A 61 -16.04 6.98 8.91
C GLU A 61 -14.67 7.25 9.53
N LEU A 62 -13.66 6.43 9.20
CA LEU A 62 -12.28 6.67 9.63
C LEU A 62 -11.78 7.96 9.01
N LEU A 63 -12.00 8.15 7.70
CA LEU A 63 -11.58 9.38 7.02
C LEU A 63 -12.29 10.60 7.60
N ALA A 64 -13.61 10.55 7.80
CA ALA A 64 -14.35 11.63 8.45
C ALA A 64 -13.74 11.99 9.81
N SER A 65 -13.38 10.98 10.61
CA SER A 65 -12.71 11.17 11.89
C SER A 65 -11.37 11.90 11.73
N GLN A 66 -10.56 11.51 10.75
CA GLN A 66 -9.27 12.13 10.48
C GLN A 66 -9.42 13.58 10.00
N LEU A 67 -10.38 13.86 9.13
CA LEU A 67 -10.63 15.22 8.63
C LEU A 67 -11.06 16.17 9.76
N LEU A 68 -11.89 15.70 10.68
CA LEU A 68 -12.30 16.45 11.88
C LEU A 68 -11.13 16.65 12.86
N LYS A 69 -10.40 15.59 13.19
CA LYS A 69 -9.24 15.64 14.12
C LYS A 69 -8.16 16.61 13.66
N ASN A 70 -7.91 16.68 12.36
CA ASN A 70 -6.89 17.53 11.78
C ASN A 70 -7.40 18.94 11.41
N GLY A 71 -8.63 19.28 11.80
CA GLY A 71 -9.22 20.62 11.57
C GLY A 71 -9.46 20.94 10.09
N ILE A 72 -9.49 19.92 9.23
CA ILE A 72 -9.79 20.07 7.79
C ILE A 72 -11.28 20.35 7.62
N VAL A 73 -12.10 19.75 8.48
CA VAL A 73 -13.53 20.05 8.61
C VAL A 73 -13.76 20.69 9.97
N ASP A 74 -14.46 21.82 10.00
CA ASP A 74 -14.90 22.43 11.25
C ASP A 74 -16.11 21.67 11.82
N GLY A 75 -15.86 20.94 12.91
CA GLY A 75 -16.87 20.19 13.62
C GLY A 75 -17.62 20.96 14.71
N SER A 76 -17.36 22.26 14.91
CA SER A 76 -17.84 23.04 16.06
C SER A 76 -19.37 23.08 16.23
N ALA A 77 -20.12 22.91 15.14
CA ALA A 77 -21.58 22.83 15.16
C ALA A 77 -22.13 21.49 15.70
N CYS A 78 -21.30 20.45 15.78
CA CYS A 78 -21.68 19.13 16.24
C CYS A 78 -21.32 18.90 17.72
N PRO A 79 -22.10 18.08 18.47
CA PRO A 79 -21.69 17.62 19.79
C PRO A 79 -20.29 17.02 19.78
N GLY A 80 -19.47 17.33 20.79
CA GLY A 80 -18.09 16.84 20.86
C GLY A 80 -17.23 17.26 19.66
N THR A 81 -17.54 18.38 19.02
CA THR A 81 -16.91 18.82 17.75
C THR A 81 -17.02 17.78 16.62
N GLY A 82 -18.07 16.96 16.64
CA GLY A 82 -18.29 15.89 15.66
C GLY A 82 -17.57 14.58 16.00
N LEU A 83 -16.91 14.49 17.16
CA LEU A 83 -16.16 13.30 17.59
C LEU A 83 -16.79 12.68 18.86
N ASN A 84 -16.69 11.36 18.96
CA ASN A 84 -16.91 10.58 20.18
C ASN A 84 -15.65 10.64 21.08
N ALA A 85 -15.77 10.14 22.31
CA ALA A 85 -14.66 10.14 23.28
C ALA A 85 -13.44 9.29 22.86
N ASP A 86 -13.67 8.25 22.03
CA ASP A 86 -12.62 7.43 21.43
C ASP A 86 -11.99 8.07 20.17
N GLY A 87 -12.47 9.25 19.78
CA GLY A 87 -12.04 9.97 18.59
C GLY A 87 -12.64 9.44 17.28
N SER A 88 -13.57 8.50 17.30
CA SER A 88 -14.38 8.20 16.11
C SER A 88 -15.34 9.35 15.81
N ALA A 89 -15.66 9.58 14.54
CA ALA A 89 -16.67 10.56 14.16
C ALA A 89 -18.05 10.08 14.64
N ASN A 90 -18.80 10.98 15.29
CA ASN A 90 -20.20 10.72 15.63
C ASN A 90 -21.11 10.97 14.41
N GLY A 91 -22.40 10.64 14.52
CA GLY A 91 -23.35 10.78 13.40
C GLY A 91 -23.37 12.17 12.76
N CYS A 92 -23.38 13.23 13.58
CA CYS A 92 -23.31 14.61 13.12
C CYS A 92 -21.97 14.91 12.42
N GLY A 93 -20.85 14.45 12.99
CA GLY A 93 -19.53 14.62 12.41
C GLY A 93 -19.38 13.95 11.05
N ILE A 94 -19.92 12.73 10.90
CA ILE A 94 -19.92 12.00 9.63
C ILE A 94 -20.70 12.77 8.56
N GLU A 95 -21.88 13.28 8.90
CA GLU A 95 -22.71 14.08 7.98
C GLU A 95 -22.02 15.39 7.59
N ASN A 96 -21.46 16.11 8.56
CA ASN A 96 -20.75 17.37 8.35
C ASN A 96 -19.49 17.19 7.47
N ALA A 97 -18.74 16.12 7.67
CA ALA A 97 -17.52 15.85 6.93
C ALA A 97 -17.76 15.25 5.53
N GLN A 98 -18.98 14.85 5.17
CA GLN A 98 -19.24 14.02 3.99
C GLN A 98 -18.78 14.68 2.67
N ALA A 99 -18.96 15.99 2.50
CA ALA A 99 -18.50 16.69 1.30
C ALA A 99 -16.96 16.65 1.19
N ALA A 100 -16.26 16.89 2.30
CA ALA A 100 -14.80 16.83 2.34
C ALA A 100 -14.28 15.40 2.16
N VAL A 101 -14.97 14.38 2.68
CA VAL A 101 -14.68 12.96 2.44
C VAL A 101 -14.75 12.62 0.95
N ILE A 102 -15.72 13.16 0.21
CA ILE A 102 -15.84 12.95 -1.25
C ILE A 102 -14.70 13.63 -1.99
N VAL A 103 -14.32 14.85 -1.63
CA VAL A 103 -13.16 15.51 -2.26
C VAL A 103 -11.88 14.73 -1.95
N TRP A 104 -11.67 14.37 -0.69
CA TRP A 104 -10.44 13.75 -0.23
C TRP A 104 -10.22 12.36 -0.83
N GLN A 105 -11.26 11.52 -0.93
CA GLN A 105 -11.14 10.17 -1.49
C GLN A 105 -10.82 10.14 -2.99
N ASN A 106 -11.02 11.26 -3.71
CA ASN A 106 -10.83 11.35 -5.16
C ASN A 106 -9.64 12.21 -5.58
N GLN A 107 -8.98 12.91 -4.65
CA GLN A 107 -7.87 13.83 -4.98
C GLN A 107 -6.64 13.12 -5.56
N TYR A 108 -6.49 11.81 -5.30
CA TYR A 108 -5.38 10.99 -5.80
C TYR A 108 -5.75 10.19 -7.06
N ASP A 109 -6.94 10.37 -7.64
CA ASP A 109 -7.42 9.55 -8.77
C ASP A 109 -6.49 9.62 -9.98
N HIS A 110 -6.01 10.82 -10.30
CA HIS A 110 -5.04 11.00 -11.40
C HIS A 110 -3.75 10.20 -11.15
N LEU A 111 -3.18 10.29 -9.94
CA LEU A 111 -1.95 9.58 -9.59
C LEU A 111 -2.16 8.06 -9.55
N ILE A 112 -3.30 7.60 -9.03
CA ILE A 112 -3.68 6.17 -9.03
C ILE A 112 -3.78 5.66 -10.47
N TRP A 113 -4.41 6.44 -11.35
CA TRP A 113 -4.54 6.11 -12.76
C TRP A 113 -3.16 6.04 -13.43
N GLU A 114 -2.35 7.10 -13.33
CA GLU A 114 -1.01 7.15 -13.94
C GLU A 114 -0.10 6.02 -13.42
N THR A 115 -0.10 5.79 -12.11
CA THR A 115 0.68 4.71 -11.48
C THR A 115 0.23 3.34 -12.00
N SER A 116 -1.07 3.14 -12.16
CA SER A 116 -1.62 1.90 -12.73
C SER A 116 -1.22 1.71 -14.18
N GLN A 117 -1.23 2.76 -15.01
CA GLN A 117 -0.77 2.69 -16.40
C GLN A 117 0.70 2.30 -16.49
N ARG A 118 1.56 2.93 -15.68
CA ARG A 118 3.00 2.63 -15.65
C ARG A 118 3.32 1.20 -15.22
N ASN A 119 2.48 0.63 -14.35
CA ASN A 119 2.68 -0.70 -13.77
C ASN A 119 1.87 -1.81 -14.47
N GLY A 120 0.95 -1.48 -15.37
CA GLY A 120 0.01 -2.46 -15.94
C GLY A 120 -0.90 -3.08 -14.87
N LEU A 121 -1.36 -2.28 -13.92
CA LEU A 121 -2.32 -2.66 -12.88
C LEU A 121 -3.72 -2.14 -13.20
N SER A 122 -4.74 -2.68 -12.55
CA SER A 122 -6.07 -2.07 -12.54
C SER A 122 -6.09 -0.87 -11.58
N PRO A 123 -6.42 0.35 -12.05
CA PRO A 123 -6.58 1.49 -11.15
C PRO A 123 -7.78 1.35 -10.21
N VAL A 124 -8.78 0.56 -10.59
CA VAL A 124 -9.91 0.23 -9.73
C VAL A 124 -9.44 -0.63 -8.54
N VAL A 125 -8.56 -1.62 -8.77
CA VAL A 125 -7.99 -2.43 -7.70
C VAL A 125 -7.13 -1.58 -6.77
N LEU A 126 -6.23 -0.76 -7.33
CA LEU A 126 -5.33 0.07 -6.54
C LEU A 126 -6.13 1.03 -5.64
N LYS A 127 -7.17 1.69 -6.19
CA LYS A 127 -8.08 2.54 -5.41
C LYS A 127 -8.86 1.76 -4.35
N ALA A 128 -9.34 0.57 -4.68
CA ALA A 128 -10.05 -0.29 -3.74
C ALA A 128 -9.18 -0.72 -2.55
N VAL A 129 -7.91 -1.04 -2.78
CA VAL A 129 -6.94 -1.33 -1.71
C VAL A 129 -6.78 -0.12 -0.80
N MET A 130 -6.55 1.08 -1.36
CA MET A 130 -6.44 2.31 -0.56
C MET A 130 -7.70 2.57 0.28
N ALA A 131 -8.89 2.32 -0.28
CA ALA A 131 -10.16 2.45 0.42
C ALA A 131 -10.30 1.46 1.60
N VAL A 132 -9.90 0.19 1.41
CA VAL A 132 -10.02 -0.85 2.44
C VAL A 132 -8.98 -0.68 3.56
N GLU A 133 -7.76 -0.30 3.20
CA GLU A 133 -6.64 -0.20 4.12
C GLU A 133 -6.73 1.06 4.98
N SER A 134 -6.79 2.22 4.34
CA SER A 134 -6.64 3.51 5.05
C SER A 134 -7.88 4.39 4.98
N GLN A 135 -8.88 4.00 4.20
CA GLN A 135 -9.97 4.89 3.78
C GLN A 135 -9.42 6.22 3.24
N PHE A 136 -8.32 6.16 2.48
CA PHE A 136 -7.64 7.31 1.90
C PHE A 136 -6.97 8.28 2.90
N TRP A 137 -6.66 7.85 4.13
CA TRP A 137 -5.79 8.65 5.02
C TRP A 137 -4.32 8.21 4.91
N PRO A 138 -3.38 9.07 4.50
CA PRO A 138 -1.98 8.65 4.25
C PRO A 138 -1.10 8.64 5.50
N GLY A 139 -1.61 9.07 6.66
CA GLY A 139 -0.84 9.10 7.91
C GLY A 139 -0.45 7.70 8.40
N ALA A 140 0.59 7.65 9.22
CA ALA A 140 1.05 6.43 9.86
C ALA A 140 0.34 6.18 11.20
N ASP A 141 0.07 4.92 11.50
CA ASP A 141 -0.16 4.43 12.86
C ASP A 141 1.05 3.59 13.30
N TRP A 142 2.01 4.25 13.93
CA TRP A 142 3.20 3.58 14.44
C TRP A 142 2.94 2.67 15.65
N HIS A 143 1.75 2.71 16.25
CA HIS A 143 1.38 1.77 17.31
C HIS A 143 1.08 0.39 16.74
N THR A 144 0.39 0.32 15.60
CA THR A 144 0.14 -0.92 14.85
C THR A 144 1.24 -1.24 13.84
N GLY A 145 2.07 -0.25 13.50
CA GLY A 145 3.14 -0.37 12.52
C GLY A 145 2.65 -0.26 11.08
N GLU A 146 1.50 0.37 10.86
CA GLU A 146 0.83 0.50 9.56
C GLU A 146 1.06 1.91 8.98
N VAL A 147 1.62 1.99 7.78
CA VAL A 147 2.08 3.26 7.19
C VAL A 147 1.50 3.49 5.80
N GLY A 148 1.04 4.73 5.55
CA GLY A 148 0.60 5.17 4.24
C GLY A 148 -0.75 4.60 3.80
N PHE A 149 -1.12 4.86 2.55
CA PHE A 149 -2.44 4.46 2.03
C PHE A 149 -2.68 2.95 2.02
N GLY A 150 -1.63 2.16 1.86
CA GLY A 150 -1.68 0.71 1.87
C GLY A 150 -1.55 0.08 3.26
N GLN A 151 -1.42 0.89 4.32
CA GLN A 151 -1.16 0.42 5.69
C GLN A 151 0.02 -0.56 5.75
N MET A 152 1.12 -0.21 5.06
CA MET A 152 2.29 -1.08 4.94
C MET A 152 2.94 -1.32 6.30
N THR A 153 3.19 -2.60 6.59
CA THR A 153 3.94 -3.04 7.77
C THR A 153 5.39 -3.36 7.45
N GLU A 154 6.20 -3.65 8.47
CA GLU A 154 7.56 -4.16 8.26
C GLU A 154 7.58 -5.41 7.36
N MET A 155 6.61 -6.32 7.50
CA MET A 155 6.50 -7.50 6.64
C MET A 155 6.10 -7.15 5.20
N GLY A 156 5.30 -6.10 5.00
CA GLY A 156 5.02 -5.56 3.66
C GLY A 156 6.27 -4.96 3.00
N ALA A 157 7.09 -4.25 3.78
CA ALA A 157 8.38 -3.76 3.32
C ALA A 157 9.35 -4.91 2.97
N ASP A 158 9.36 -5.98 3.77
CA ASP A 158 10.13 -7.20 3.48
C ASP A 158 9.73 -7.85 2.15
N LEU A 159 8.41 -7.96 1.92
CA LEU A 159 7.84 -8.48 0.68
C LEU A 159 8.33 -7.67 -0.52
N VAL A 160 8.14 -6.35 -0.50
CA VAL A 160 8.46 -5.53 -1.68
C VAL A 160 9.97 -5.49 -1.95
N LEU A 161 10.81 -5.40 -0.92
CA LEU A 161 12.28 -5.44 -1.08
C LEU A 161 12.79 -6.79 -1.57
N THR A 162 12.09 -7.89 -1.26
CA THR A 162 12.45 -9.24 -1.74
C THR A 162 12.14 -9.42 -3.22
N TRP A 163 11.00 -8.89 -3.68
CA TRP A 163 10.43 -9.23 -4.99
C TRP A 163 10.55 -8.12 -6.04
N ARG A 164 10.97 -6.91 -5.64
CA ARG A 164 11.20 -5.77 -6.52
C ARG A 164 12.65 -5.32 -6.38
N PHE A 165 13.51 -5.88 -7.24
CA PHE A 165 14.95 -5.67 -7.18
C PHE A 165 15.35 -4.22 -7.45
N ALA A 166 14.73 -3.56 -8.43
CA ALA A 166 15.06 -2.17 -8.76
C ALA A 166 14.71 -1.23 -7.59
N LEU A 167 13.51 -1.42 -7.02
CA LEU A 167 13.08 -0.71 -5.81
C LEU A 167 14.04 -0.96 -4.65
N TYR A 168 14.42 -2.23 -4.40
CA TYR A 168 15.41 -2.57 -3.38
C TYR A 168 16.73 -1.82 -3.59
N GLN A 169 17.24 -1.76 -4.82
CA GLN A 169 18.49 -1.06 -5.11
C GLN A 169 18.39 0.44 -4.83
N ASP A 170 17.27 1.07 -5.18
CA ASP A 170 17.06 2.50 -4.95
C ASP A 170 16.95 2.83 -3.46
N VAL A 171 16.20 2.03 -2.70
CA VAL A 171 16.12 2.17 -1.24
C VAL A 171 17.48 1.92 -0.60
N CYS A 172 18.21 0.89 -1.04
CA CYS A 172 19.50 0.56 -0.49
C CYS A 172 20.52 1.69 -0.67
N ARG A 173 20.56 2.32 -1.85
CA ARG A 173 21.49 3.43 -2.14
C ARG A 173 21.20 4.71 -1.34
N GLN A 174 20.03 4.83 -0.72
CA GLN A 174 19.73 5.93 0.20
C GLN A 174 20.39 5.74 1.57
N VAL A 175 20.69 4.49 1.94
CA VAL A 175 21.17 4.12 3.28
C VAL A 175 22.64 3.70 3.25
N PHE A 176 23.05 3.00 2.20
CA PHE A 176 24.36 2.35 2.08
C PHE A 176 25.08 2.72 0.78
N ASP A 177 26.34 2.33 0.70
CA ASP A 177 27.15 2.48 -0.51
C ASP A 177 26.73 1.52 -1.63
N ALA A 178 27.20 1.80 -2.84
CA ALA A 178 26.89 1.00 -4.01
C ALA A 178 27.33 -0.46 -3.88
N ALA A 179 28.42 -0.75 -3.14
CA ALA A 179 28.94 -2.10 -2.97
C ALA A 179 27.94 -2.98 -2.21
N THR A 180 27.37 -2.46 -1.12
CA THR A 180 26.33 -3.14 -0.32
C THR A 180 25.10 -3.49 -1.15
N CYS A 181 24.69 -2.59 -2.06
CA CYS A 181 23.45 -2.70 -2.84
C CYS A 181 23.53 -3.57 -4.10
N THR A 182 24.68 -4.18 -4.38
CA THR A 182 24.82 -5.14 -5.49
C THR A 182 24.26 -6.52 -5.16
N ARG A 183 24.19 -6.87 -3.87
CA ARG A 183 23.73 -8.16 -3.37
C ARG A 183 22.22 -8.13 -3.15
N SER A 184 21.47 -9.14 -3.59
CA SER A 184 20.01 -9.17 -3.41
C SER A 184 19.60 -9.07 -1.93
N TYR A 185 18.46 -8.43 -1.68
CA TYR A 185 17.91 -8.18 -0.34
C TYR A 185 17.93 -9.42 0.58
N ILE A 186 17.50 -10.58 0.08
CA ILE A 186 17.42 -11.83 0.86
C ILE A 186 18.76 -12.33 1.39
N PHE A 187 19.87 -11.89 0.80
CA PHE A 187 21.21 -12.29 1.22
C PHE A 187 21.88 -11.26 2.12
N GLN A 188 21.26 -10.11 2.35
CA GLN A 188 21.73 -9.15 3.34
C GLN A 188 21.61 -9.74 4.76
N ASP A 189 22.44 -9.26 5.69
CA ASP A 189 22.28 -9.63 7.10
C ASP A 189 21.00 -9.00 7.69
N GLU A 190 20.56 -9.55 8.83
CA GLU A 190 19.30 -9.15 9.48
C GLU A 190 19.28 -7.67 9.90
N GLN A 191 20.43 -7.07 10.26
CA GLN A 191 20.48 -5.66 10.64
C GLN A 191 20.29 -4.77 9.40
N THR A 192 20.97 -5.12 8.30
CA THR A 192 20.81 -4.44 7.01
C THR A 192 19.36 -4.56 6.51
N GLN A 193 18.76 -5.75 6.56
CA GLN A 193 17.36 -5.94 6.17
C GLN A 193 16.41 -5.06 7.00
N ARG A 194 16.54 -5.06 8.33
CA ARG A 194 15.73 -4.19 9.22
C ARG A 194 15.87 -2.71 8.90
N LEU A 195 17.09 -2.22 8.67
CA LEU A 195 17.34 -0.82 8.30
C LEU A 195 16.65 -0.45 6.99
N LEU A 196 16.71 -1.32 5.99
CA LEU A 196 16.05 -1.10 4.70
C LEU A 196 14.53 -1.12 4.83
N ARG A 197 13.95 -2.05 5.61
CA ARG A 197 12.51 -2.06 5.88
C ARG A 197 12.05 -0.77 6.56
N GLY A 198 12.80 -0.32 7.57
CA GLY A 198 12.55 0.97 8.23
C GLY A 198 12.66 2.16 7.28
N GLN A 199 13.62 2.15 6.35
CA GLN A 199 13.75 3.19 5.33
C GLN A 199 12.55 3.23 4.38
N VAL A 200 12.05 2.07 3.93
CA VAL A 200 10.82 1.99 3.12
C VAL A 200 9.65 2.66 3.83
N LEU A 201 9.38 2.27 5.09
CA LEU A 201 8.28 2.84 5.87
C LEU A 201 8.45 4.35 6.09
N LYS A 202 9.68 4.81 6.38
CA LYS A 202 9.97 6.24 6.55
C LYS A 202 9.73 7.06 5.28
N ASN A 203 9.97 6.48 4.11
CA ASN A 203 9.77 7.15 2.82
C ASN A 203 8.29 7.40 2.50
N ILE A 204 7.38 6.66 3.12
CA ILE A 204 5.92 6.77 2.88
C ILE A 204 5.12 7.25 4.09
N ASP A 205 5.78 7.51 5.23
CA ASP A 205 5.12 8.14 6.37
C ASP A 205 4.84 9.62 6.07
N ALA A 206 3.61 9.88 5.62
CA ALA A 206 3.12 11.21 5.27
C ALA A 206 2.72 12.04 6.50
N THR A 207 2.88 11.55 7.73
CA THR A 207 2.55 12.31 8.94
C THR A 207 3.52 13.47 9.10
N CYS A 208 3.02 14.70 9.13
CA CYS A 208 3.83 15.91 9.22
C CYS A 208 3.14 17.00 10.05
N PRO A 209 3.46 17.12 11.35
CA PRO A 209 2.82 18.09 12.25
C PRO A 209 2.95 19.56 11.83
N THR A 210 3.94 19.88 11.00
CA THR A 210 4.21 21.23 10.50
C THR A 210 3.67 21.49 9.10
N CYS A 211 3.16 20.46 8.42
CA CYS A 211 2.62 20.58 7.07
C CYS A 211 1.15 21.02 7.11
N VAL A 212 0.67 21.55 5.98
CA VAL A 212 -0.74 21.87 5.80
C VAL A 212 -1.56 20.58 6.01
N HIS A 213 -2.60 20.65 6.83
CA HIS A 213 -3.47 19.52 7.17
C HIS A 213 -2.76 18.33 7.86
N GLY A 214 -1.54 18.52 8.35
CA GLY A 214 -0.79 17.45 9.02
C GLY A 214 -0.17 16.42 8.08
N ILE A 215 -0.18 16.65 6.76
CA ILE A 215 0.22 15.68 5.73
C ILE A 215 1.35 16.23 4.85
N ASP A 216 2.41 15.44 4.68
CA ASP A 216 3.42 15.62 3.65
C ASP A 216 2.91 15.04 2.32
N GLN A 217 2.55 15.93 1.39
CA GLN A 217 1.96 15.56 0.11
C GLN A 217 2.91 14.69 -0.73
N GLN A 218 4.21 14.99 -0.73
CA GLN A 218 5.19 14.26 -1.53
C GLN A 218 5.30 12.81 -1.05
N LYS A 219 5.28 12.60 0.27
CA LYS A 219 5.29 11.25 0.83
C LYS A 219 3.96 10.51 0.63
N ALA A 220 2.84 11.22 0.65
CA ALA A 220 1.55 10.62 0.30
C ALA A 220 1.56 10.11 -1.15
N GLU A 221 2.09 10.88 -2.10
CA GLU A 221 2.23 10.46 -3.50
C GLU A 221 3.21 9.28 -3.67
N ALA A 222 4.33 9.31 -2.94
CA ALA A 222 5.25 8.17 -2.85
C ALA A 222 4.57 6.90 -2.31
N ALA A 223 3.65 7.03 -1.35
CA ALA A 223 2.89 5.90 -0.80
C ALA A 223 1.98 5.23 -1.83
N VAL A 224 1.41 5.99 -2.79
CA VAL A 224 0.62 5.41 -3.89
C VAL A 224 1.53 4.59 -4.81
N SER A 225 2.68 5.13 -5.18
CA SER A 225 3.65 4.43 -6.05
C SER A 225 4.18 3.16 -5.39
N LEU A 226 4.55 3.23 -4.11
CA LEU A 226 5.03 2.07 -3.36
C LEU A 226 3.94 1.00 -3.17
N LEU A 227 2.67 1.39 -3.00
CA LEU A 227 1.56 0.45 -2.93
C LEU A 227 1.45 -0.37 -4.23
N ALA A 228 1.57 0.27 -5.39
CA ALA A 228 1.57 -0.42 -6.67
C ALA A 228 2.72 -1.43 -6.78
N GLU A 229 3.94 -1.03 -6.41
CA GLU A 229 5.11 -1.92 -6.34
C GLU A 229 4.88 -3.11 -5.40
N THR A 230 4.20 -2.90 -4.28
CA THR A 230 3.90 -3.94 -3.29
C THR A 230 2.84 -4.92 -3.79
N ILE A 231 1.83 -4.46 -4.54
CA ILE A 231 0.86 -5.33 -5.21
C ILE A 231 1.58 -6.20 -6.25
N GLN A 232 2.51 -5.62 -7.02
CA GLN A 232 3.31 -6.40 -7.97
C GLN A 232 4.20 -7.43 -7.29
N ALA A 233 4.80 -7.09 -6.15
CA ALA A 233 5.54 -8.02 -5.31
C ALA A 233 4.66 -9.19 -4.87
N SER A 234 3.41 -8.90 -4.45
CA SER A 234 2.43 -9.93 -4.10
C SER A 234 2.07 -10.81 -5.31
N CYS A 235 1.96 -10.25 -6.51
CA CYS A 235 1.75 -11.02 -7.75
C CYS A 235 2.90 -12.00 -8.02
N ALA A 236 4.15 -11.53 -7.94
CA ALA A 236 5.33 -12.36 -8.15
C ALA A 236 5.46 -13.47 -7.11
N GLN A 237 5.25 -13.15 -5.83
CA GLN A 237 5.26 -14.13 -4.75
C GLN A 237 4.15 -15.16 -4.91
N SER A 238 2.94 -14.72 -5.26
CA SER A 238 1.79 -15.60 -5.47
C SER A 238 2.04 -16.59 -6.60
N ALA A 239 2.57 -16.12 -7.74
CA ALA A 239 2.95 -16.99 -8.84
C ALA A 239 4.01 -18.01 -8.42
N ARG A 240 5.02 -17.60 -7.63
CA ARG A 240 6.01 -18.52 -7.10
C ARG A 240 5.41 -19.59 -6.19
N LEU A 241 4.48 -19.22 -5.30
CA LEU A 241 3.82 -20.16 -4.40
C LEU A 241 3.01 -21.19 -5.18
N ILE A 242 2.17 -20.72 -6.11
CA ILE A 242 1.32 -21.58 -6.94
C ILE A 242 2.20 -22.52 -7.76
N SER A 243 3.23 -22.03 -8.45
CA SER A 243 4.12 -22.89 -9.23
C SER A 243 4.97 -23.83 -8.39
N GLY A 244 5.39 -23.41 -7.19
CA GLY A 244 6.13 -24.27 -6.28
C GLY A 244 5.32 -25.46 -5.77
N ILE A 245 4.01 -25.29 -5.57
CA ILE A 245 3.11 -26.33 -5.06
C ILE A 245 2.53 -27.19 -6.18
N THR A 246 2.15 -26.57 -7.30
CA THR A 246 1.42 -27.26 -8.39
C THR A 246 2.33 -27.77 -9.51
N GLY A 247 3.57 -27.27 -9.59
CA GLY A 247 4.49 -27.53 -10.71
C GLY A 247 4.14 -26.78 -12.00
N HIS A 248 3.12 -25.93 -12.01
CA HIS A 248 2.62 -25.24 -13.21
C HIS A 248 2.53 -23.73 -13.01
N ALA A 249 2.57 -22.95 -14.09
CA ALA A 249 2.27 -21.51 -14.02
C ALA A 249 0.80 -21.30 -13.57
N PRO A 250 0.47 -20.19 -12.90
CA PRO A 250 -0.90 -19.94 -12.43
C PRO A 250 -1.96 -20.08 -13.52
N ALA A 251 -1.72 -19.56 -14.72
CA ALA A 251 -2.66 -19.63 -15.84
C ALA A 251 -3.01 -21.04 -16.32
N ALA A 252 -2.18 -22.04 -16.01
CA ALA A 252 -2.46 -23.42 -16.38
C ALA A 252 -3.43 -24.11 -15.41
N VAL A 253 -3.69 -23.51 -14.25
CA VAL A 253 -4.34 -24.21 -13.13
C VAL A 253 -5.45 -23.41 -12.42
N MET A 254 -5.57 -22.10 -12.71
CA MET A 254 -6.67 -21.24 -12.25
C MET A 254 -6.95 -20.12 -13.26
N ASP A 255 -8.16 -19.56 -13.21
CA ASP A 255 -8.48 -18.38 -14.00
C ASP A 255 -7.81 -17.12 -13.42
N TYR A 256 -7.85 -16.04 -14.20
CA TYR A 256 -7.17 -14.80 -13.85
C TYR A 256 -7.80 -14.09 -12.65
N GLU A 257 -9.10 -14.25 -12.45
CA GLU A 257 -9.82 -13.60 -11.36
C GLU A 257 -9.48 -14.26 -10.02
N ASP A 258 -9.45 -15.59 -9.98
CA ASP A 258 -9.05 -16.38 -8.82
C ASP A 258 -7.57 -16.17 -8.48
N PHE A 259 -6.71 -16.01 -9.49
CA PHE A 259 -5.32 -15.58 -9.27
C PHE A 259 -5.27 -14.21 -8.57
N TRP A 260 -6.06 -13.23 -9.01
CA TRP A 260 -6.09 -11.92 -8.36
C TRP A 260 -6.65 -11.93 -6.94
N ARG A 261 -7.67 -12.75 -6.68
CA ARG A 261 -8.17 -12.96 -5.31
C ARG A 261 -7.10 -13.57 -4.42
N PHE A 262 -6.33 -14.52 -4.95
CA PHE A 262 -5.17 -15.08 -4.25
C PHE A 262 -4.11 -14.02 -3.97
N VAL A 263 -3.78 -13.16 -4.94
CA VAL A 263 -2.81 -12.05 -4.79
C VAL A 263 -3.24 -11.07 -3.70
N LEU A 264 -4.50 -10.67 -3.67
CA LEU A 264 -5.04 -9.75 -2.66
C LEU A 264 -5.02 -10.39 -1.27
N ALA A 265 -5.35 -11.68 -1.18
CA ALA A 265 -5.25 -12.41 0.08
C ALA A 265 -3.78 -12.60 0.52
N ASN A 266 -2.85 -12.77 -0.42
CA ASN A 266 -1.42 -12.83 -0.13
C ASN A 266 -0.87 -11.48 0.35
N TYR A 267 -1.32 -10.37 -0.24
CA TYR A 267 -0.97 -9.03 0.20
C TYR A 267 -1.36 -8.80 1.67
N HIS A 268 -2.56 -9.25 2.05
CA HIS A 268 -3.09 -9.03 3.40
C HIS A 268 -2.63 -10.07 4.43
N SER A 269 -2.68 -11.36 4.11
CA SER A 269 -2.43 -12.46 5.06
C SER A 269 -1.05 -13.10 4.91
N GLY A 270 -0.31 -12.78 3.85
CA GLY A 270 1.04 -13.26 3.62
C GLY A 270 1.15 -14.69 3.09
N ALA A 271 2.33 -14.98 2.54
CA ALA A 271 2.65 -16.25 1.86
C ALA A 271 2.46 -17.50 2.71
N GLY A 272 2.68 -17.42 4.03
CA GLY A 272 2.51 -18.57 4.93
C GLY A 272 1.06 -19.05 4.97
N CYS A 273 0.12 -18.13 5.16
CA CYS A 273 -1.32 -18.41 5.13
C CYS A 273 -1.74 -18.99 3.78
N MET A 274 -1.29 -18.37 2.69
CA MET A 274 -1.69 -18.75 1.35
C MET A 274 -1.09 -20.09 0.89
N SER A 275 0.17 -20.36 1.24
CA SER A 275 0.82 -21.66 1.02
C SER A 275 0.09 -22.78 1.76
N ALA A 276 -0.23 -22.57 3.05
CA ALA A 276 -0.97 -23.54 3.84
C ALA A 276 -2.38 -23.81 3.28
N ALA A 277 -3.06 -22.77 2.77
CA ALA A 277 -4.37 -22.92 2.15
C ALA A 277 -4.32 -23.73 0.85
N LEU A 278 -3.32 -23.48 -0.01
CA LEU A 278 -3.10 -24.26 -1.24
C LEU A 278 -2.89 -25.74 -0.94
N HIS A 279 -2.03 -26.07 0.02
CA HIS A 279 -1.82 -27.46 0.44
C HIS A 279 -3.11 -28.12 0.98
N GLN A 280 -3.95 -27.38 1.69
CA GLN A 280 -5.20 -27.88 2.26
C GLN A 280 -6.35 -28.02 1.24
N SER A 281 -6.34 -27.23 0.18
CA SER A 281 -7.37 -27.23 -0.87
C SER A 281 -7.43 -28.51 -1.74
N LYS A 282 -6.47 -29.43 -1.55
CA LYS A 282 -6.45 -30.81 -2.10
C LYS A 282 -6.86 -30.87 -3.59
N ASN A 283 -6.18 -30.08 -4.42
CA ASN A 283 -6.28 -29.99 -5.89
C ASN A 283 -7.34 -29.04 -6.45
N SER A 284 -8.22 -28.43 -5.64
CA SER A 284 -9.09 -27.37 -6.12
C SER A 284 -8.43 -26.01 -5.95
N LEU A 285 -8.03 -25.40 -7.08
CA LEU A 285 -7.36 -24.11 -7.09
C LEU A 285 -8.31 -22.93 -7.39
N ALA A 286 -9.62 -23.21 -7.38
CA ALA A 286 -10.62 -22.16 -7.43
C ALA A 286 -10.62 -21.38 -6.11
N TRP A 287 -10.82 -20.06 -6.17
CA TRP A 287 -10.77 -19.19 -5.00
C TRP A 287 -11.69 -19.65 -3.84
N PRO A 288 -12.96 -20.07 -4.07
CA PRO A 288 -13.81 -20.54 -2.98
C PRO A 288 -13.22 -21.72 -2.19
N ALA A 289 -12.52 -22.63 -2.87
CA ALA A 289 -11.88 -23.77 -2.22
C ALA A 289 -10.63 -23.35 -1.44
N ILE A 290 -9.82 -22.45 -2.00
CA ILE A 290 -8.64 -21.88 -1.31
C ILE A 290 -9.09 -21.10 -0.06
N ALA A 291 -10.09 -20.21 -0.21
CA ALA A 291 -10.63 -19.41 0.88
C ALA A 291 -11.22 -20.26 2.01
N ALA A 292 -11.93 -21.35 1.67
CA ALA A 292 -12.44 -22.30 2.66
C ALA A 292 -11.34 -23.14 3.34
N SER A 293 -10.14 -23.17 2.78
CA SER A 293 -8.98 -23.93 3.26
C SER A 293 -7.97 -23.08 4.04
N LEU A 294 -8.26 -21.79 4.27
CA LEU A 294 -7.40 -20.91 5.07
C LEU A 294 -7.31 -21.46 6.51
N PRO A 295 -6.09 -21.61 7.07
CA PRO A 295 -5.94 -22.11 8.42
C PRO A 295 -6.46 -21.11 9.45
N SER A 296 -6.65 -21.58 10.70
CA SER A 296 -6.99 -20.71 11.83
C SER A 296 -5.99 -19.53 11.93
N GLY A 297 -6.51 -18.33 12.14
CA GLY A 297 -5.71 -17.08 12.13
C GLY A 297 -5.54 -16.42 10.76
N CYS A 298 -5.82 -17.12 9.65
CA CYS A 298 -5.65 -16.59 8.29
C CYS A 298 -6.98 -16.24 7.58
N TRP A 299 -8.12 -16.44 8.24
CA TRP A 299 -9.45 -16.18 7.66
C TRP A 299 -9.68 -14.73 7.24
N SER A 300 -8.92 -13.78 7.80
CA SER A 300 -8.99 -12.37 7.43
C SER A 300 -8.66 -12.15 5.95
N GLY A 301 -7.84 -12.99 5.31
CA GLY A 301 -7.56 -12.91 3.87
C GLY A 301 -8.81 -13.05 3.00
N ALA A 302 -9.71 -13.98 3.33
CA ALA A 302 -10.97 -14.13 2.62
C ALA A 302 -11.95 -12.98 2.91
N VAL A 303 -11.92 -12.42 4.12
CA VAL A 303 -12.70 -11.22 4.47
C VAL A 303 -12.17 -10.01 3.71
N TYR A 304 -10.85 -9.87 3.59
CA TYR A 304 -10.18 -8.79 2.89
C TYR A 304 -10.55 -8.74 1.42
N VAL A 305 -10.46 -9.86 0.70
CA VAL A 305 -10.88 -9.95 -0.72
C VAL A 305 -12.33 -9.49 -0.89
N ARG A 306 -13.24 -9.93 -0.01
CA ARG A 306 -14.65 -9.49 -0.04
C ARG A 306 -14.79 -7.99 0.19
N ARG A 307 -14.03 -7.40 1.11
CA ARG A 307 -14.02 -5.94 1.34
C ARG A 307 -13.54 -5.18 0.11
N ILE A 308 -12.54 -5.70 -0.61
CA ILE A 308 -12.07 -5.12 -1.88
C ILE A 308 -13.18 -5.16 -2.93
N GLU A 309 -13.84 -6.31 -3.08
CA GLU A 309 -14.97 -6.46 -4.01
C GLU A 309 -16.13 -5.49 -3.70
N THR A 310 -16.42 -5.19 -2.42
CA THR A 310 -17.41 -4.15 -2.08
C THR A 310 -16.96 -2.74 -2.41
N GLN A 311 -15.65 -2.48 -2.56
CA GLN A 311 -15.15 -1.20 -3.03
C GLN A 311 -15.28 -1.04 -4.55
N ILE A 312 -15.22 -2.16 -5.28
CA ILE A 312 -15.30 -2.22 -6.74
C ILE A 312 -16.73 -2.08 -7.26
N ILE A 313 -17.70 -2.69 -6.57
CA ILE A 313 -19.10 -2.64 -6.97
C ILE A 313 -19.61 -1.19 -6.81
N ARG A 314 -20.08 -0.63 -7.93
CA ARG A 314 -20.77 0.67 -8.03
C ARG A 314 -22.26 0.48 -7.88
#